data_AF-A0A132A5N0-F1
#
_entry.id   AF-A0A132A5N0-F1
#
_cell.length_a   1.000
_cell.length_b   1.000
_cell.length_c   1.000
_cell.angle_alpha   90.00
_cell.angle_beta   90.00
_cell.angle_gamma   90.00
#
_symmetry.space_group_name_H-M   'P 1'
#
loop_
_entity.id
_entity.type
_entity.pdbx_description
1 polymer ?
#
loop_
_entity_poly.entity_id
_entity_poly.type
_entity_poly.pdbx_seq_one_letter_code
_entity_poly.pdbx_strand_id
1 'polypeptide(L)'
;MDDKIQKTSVAIETQGFTIVTNGKSREKLIGKSVLHLYPYLKQLESIDGVLANLNVELTPVKSRQSHLINFIDTPGLVDGELHYPFEIEKAIIHLGNISDLIFVFFDPIGQALCKRTLNLVEKLNNLYNERMRFFLTKADEAGDEPDRQKIMMQIVQELCKRKGLNRSGFDMMAIYLPNITGLKQREQMCSNQIDDVCQEINKAIVLHLQKTFNTMERDINQLDELADNKLKTFNTDLNSNLIKFLNLFATSSGYFLKS
;
A
#
# COMPACT_ATOMS: atom_id res chain seq x y z
N MET A 1 -21.81 -9.22 5.82
CA MET A 1 -20.42 -9.64 5.54
C MET A 1 -20.10 -10.63 6.64
N ASP A 2 -20.29 -11.94 6.40
CA ASP A 2 -20.29 -12.95 7.48
C ASP A 2 -19.03 -13.83 7.48
N ASP A 3 -18.14 -13.63 6.51
CA ASP A 3 -16.90 -14.39 6.41
C ASP A 3 -15.82 -13.76 7.29
N LYS A 4 -15.37 -14.48 8.32
CA LYS A 4 -14.24 -14.07 9.16
C LYS A 4 -12.94 -14.12 8.33
N ILE A 5 -12.56 -12.96 7.79
CA ILE A 5 -11.39 -12.77 6.93
C ILE A 5 -10.09 -13.07 7.70
N GLN A 6 -9.92 -12.50 8.89
CA GLN A 6 -8.82 -12.79 9.82
C GLN A 6 -9.34 -13.35 11.15
N LYS A 7 -8.47 -14.01 11.92
CA LYS A 7 -8.82 -14.48 13.27
C LYS A 7 -9.07 -13.29 14.18
N THR A 8 -10.28 -13.15 14.70
CA THR A 8 -10.60 -12.29 15.83
C THR A 8 -10.20 -13.01 17.12
N SER A 9 -8.93 -12.96 17.52
CA SER A 9 -8.54 -13.31 18.88
C SER A 9 -8.61 -12.08 19.79
N VAL A 10 -8.56 -12.29 21.10
CA VAL A 10 -8.12 -11.27 22.06
C VAL A 10 -6.87 -10.58 21.51
N ALA A 11 -6.68 -9.28 21.78
CA ALA A 11 -5.52 -8.51 21.36
C ALA A 11 -4.21 -9.15 21.82
N ILE A 12 -3.74 -10.16 21.09
CA ILE A 12 -2.46 -10.81 21.25
C ILE A 12 -1.55 -10.05 20.29
N GLU A 13 -0.48 -9.49 20.84
CA GLU A 13 0.52 -8.75 20.09
C GLU A 13 1.06 -9.61 18.95
N THR A 14 0.75 -9.21 17.72
CA THR A 14 1.31 -9.84 16.53
C THR A 14 2.69 -9.25 16.28
N GLN A 15 3.63 -10.09 15.85
CA GLN A 15 5.00 -9.65 15.50
C GLN A 15 5.22 -9.59 13.98
N GLY A 16 4.19 -9.91 13.19
CA GLY A 16 4.29 -10.04 11.73
C GLY A 16 3.20 -9.30 10.98
N PHE A 17 3.43 -9.18 9.68
CA PHE A 17 2.51 -8.58 8.73
C PHE A 17 1.59 -9.65 8.13
N THR A 18 0.35 -9.26 7.87
CA THR A 18 -0.59 -10.10 7.12
C THR A 18 -1.17 -9.31 5.96
N ILE A 19 -0.89 -9.75 4.75
CA ILE A 19 -1.51 -9.19 3.55
C ILE A 19 -2.76 -10.00 3.26
N VAL A 20 -3.90 -9.35 3.29
CA VAL A 20 -5.18 -9.95 2.94
C VAL A 20 -5.51 -9.55 1.51
N THR A 21 -5.70 -10.56 0.66
CA THR A 21 -6.03 -10.37 -0.75
C THR A 21 -7.07 -11.37 -1.21
N ASN A 22 -7.73 -11.07 -2.31
CA ASN A 22 -8.77 -11.94 -2.84
C ASN A 22 -8.17 -13.18 -3.52
N GLY A 23 -8.71 -14.36 -3.23
CA GLY A 23 -8.31 -15.62 -3.84
C GLY A 23 -9.48 -16.52 -4.23
N LYS A 24 -9.20 -17.60 -4.97
CA LYS A 24 -10.22 -18.59 -5.35
C LYS A 24 -10.65 -19.45 -4.16
N SER A 25 -9.71 -19.75 -3.28
CA SER A 25 -9.83 -20.56 -2.08
C SER A 25 -9.14 -19.85 -0.92
N ARG A 26 -9.53 -20.20 0.32
CA ARG A 26 -8.84 -19.69 1.50
C ARG A 26 -7.49 -20.38 1.64
N GLU A 27 -6.42 -19.62 1.49
CA GLU A 27 -5.04 -20.15 1.51
C GLU A 27 -4.12 -19.20 2.27
N LYS A 28 -3.07 -19.76 2.88
CA LYS A 28 -2.04 -18.99 3.57
C LYS A 28 -0.69 -19.24 2.91
N LEU A 29 -0.05 -18.16 2.47
CA LEU A 29 1.28 -18.19 1.88
C LEU A 29 2.28 -17.54 2.83
N ILE A 30 3.45 -18.15 2.99
CA ILE A 30 4.49 -17.72 3.93
C ILE A 30 5.86 -17.84 3.23
N GLY A 31 6.78 -16.95 3.59
CA GLY A 31 8.18 -17.02 3.15
C GLY A 31 8.39 -16.54 1.71
N LYS A 32 9.45 -17.02 1.06
CA LYS A 32 9.93 -16.47 -0.23
C LYS A 32 8.98 -16.65 -1.42
N SER A 33 8.03 -17.60 -1.34
CA SER A 33 7.01 -17.80 -2.38
C SER A 33 6.09 -16.57 -2.52
N VAL A 34 5.88 -15.82 -1.44
CA VAL A 34 5.12 -14.56 -1.44
C VAL A 34 5.71 -13.56 -2.43
N LEU A 35 7.03 -13.43 -2.48
CA LEU A 35 7.69 -12.45 -3.36
C LEU A 35 7.59 -12.80 -4.85
N HIS A 36 7.40 -14.08 -5.17
CA HIS A 36 7.21 -14.51 -6.56
C HIS A 36 5.81 -14.14 -7.06
N LEU A 37 4.81 -14.27 -6.18
CA LEU A 37 3.41 -13.95 -6.50
C LEU A 37 3.11 -12.46 -6.39
N TYR A 38 3.85 -11.74 -5.53
CA TYR A 38 3.68 -10.32 -5.27
C TYR A 38 5.01 -9.58 -5.42
N PRO A 39 5.47 -9.32 -6.67
CA PRO A 39 6.77 -8.69 -6.92
C PRO A 39 6.94 -7.30 -6.31
N TYR A 40 5.85 -6.58 -6.10
CA TYR A 40 5.88 -5.26 -5.43
C TYR A 40 6.36 -5.35 -3.98
N LEU A 41 6.32 -6.53 -3.35
CA LEU A 41 6.87 -6.78 -2.01
C LEU A 41 8.36 -7.12 -2.02
N LYS A 42 8.97 -7.30 -3.20
CA LYS A 42 10.35 -7.79 -3.32
C LYS A 42 11.36 -6.94 -2.56
N GLN A 43 11.13 -5.63 -2.47
CA GLN A 43 12.01 -4.73 -1.75
C GLN A 43 12.03 -4.99 -0.22
N LEU A 44 11.03 -5.69 0.34
CA LEU A 44 11.07 -6.18 1.73
C LEU A 44 12.18 -7.22 1.98
N GLU A 45 12.64 -7.95 0.94
CA GLU A 45 13.75 -8.90 1.09
C GLU A 45 15.05 -8.23 1.58
N SER A 46 15.17 -6.90 1.42
CA SER A 46 16.31 -6.12 1.92
C SER A 46 16.31 -5.91 3.45
N ILE A 47 15.28 -6.37 4.16
CA ILE A 47 15.16 -6.24 5.61
C ILE A 47 15.29 -7.63 6.22
N ASP A 48 16.41 -7.86 6.91
CA ASP A 48 16.70 -9.15 7.53
C ASP A 48 15.59 -9.54 8.51
N GLY A 49 15.14 -10.79 8.43
CA GLY A 49 14.11 -11.37 9.30
C GLY A 49 12.65 -11.04 8.95
N VAL A 50 12.38 -10.07 8.05
CA VAL A 50 10.98 -9.65 7.78
C VAL A 50 10.16 -10.72 7.07
N LEU A 51 10.76 -11.48 6.15
CA LEU A 51 10.04 -12.47 5.34
C LEU A 51 9.52 -13.67 6.15
N ALA A 52 10.19 -14.00 7.25
CA ALA A 52 9.71 -15.04 8.17
C ALA A 52 8.42 -14.61 8.89
N ASN A 53 8.19 -13.29 8.97
CA ASN A 53 7.06 -12.68 9.64
C ASN A 53 6.07 -12.02 8.66
N LEU A 54 6.16 -12.35 7.37
CA LEU A 54 5.23 -11.90 6.34
C LEU A 54 4.32 -13.05 5.93
N ASN A 55 3.01 -12.85 6.10
CA ASN A 55 1.98 -13.78 5.68
C ASN A 55 1.11 -13.15 4.58
N VAL A 56 0.65 -13.95 3.63
CA VAL A 56 -0.45 -13.57 2.74
C VAL A 56 -1.62 -14.51 3.00
N GLU A 57 -2.78 -13.94 3.28
CA GLU A 57 -4.05 -14.65 3.42
C GLU A 57 -4.91 -14.38 2.19
N LEU A 58 -5.11 -15.42 1.38
CA LEU A 58 -6.07 -15.42 0.29
C LEU A 58 -7.45 -15.67 0.88
N THR A 59 -8.42 -14.79 0.62
CA THR A 59 -9.80 -14.97 1.07
C THR A 59 -10.75 -14.81 -0.12
N PRO A 60 -11.68 -15.75 -0.36
CA PRO A 60 -12.66 -15.59 -1.42
C PRO A 60 -13.71 -14.56 -1.01
N VAL A 61 -13.77 -13.45 -1.73
CA VAL A 61 -14.78 -12.40 -1.50
C VAL A 61 -15.64 -12.24 -2.77
N LYS A 62 -16.95 -12.36 -2.61
CA LYS A 62 -17.92 -12.33 -3.73
C LYS A 62 -18.14 -10.95 -4.35
N SER A 63 -17.69 -9.87 -3.70
CA SER A 63 -17.88 -8.52 -4.23
C SER A 63 -16.95 -8.27 -5.43
N ARG A 64 -17.44 -7.56 -6.46
CA ARG A 64 -16.67 -7.33 -7.69
C ARG A 64 -15.43 -6.46 -7.47
N GLN A 65 -15.49 -5.55 -6.50
CA GLN A 65 -14.40 -4.60 -6.19
C GLN A 65 -13.33 -5.17 -5.26
N SER A 66 -13.58 -6.27 -4.54
CA SER A 66 -12.59 -6.87 -3.62
C SER A 66 -11.31 -7.32 -4.31
N HIS A 67 -11.39 -7.63 -5.60
CA HIS A 67 -10.24 -8.09 -6.40
C HIS A 67 -9.24 -6.97 -6.68
N LEU A 68 -9.63 -5.71 -6.46
CA LEU A 68 -8.82 -4.52 -6.68
C LEU A 68 -8.14 -4.02 -5.40
N ILE A 69 -8.38 -4.68 -4.27
CA ILE A 69 -7.94 -4.20 -2.95
C ILE A 69 -7.09 -5.27 -2.28
N ASN A 70 -5.95 -4.86 -1.76
CA ASN A 70 -5.14 -5.65 -0.84
C ASN A 70 -5.05 -4.88 0.47
N PHE A 71 -5.41 -5.50 1.59
CA PHE A 71 -5.21 -4.93 2.91
C PHE A 71 -3.90 -5.43 3.47
N ILE A 72 -3.16 -4.53 4.13
CA ILE A 72 -1.91 -4.87 4.81
C ILE A 72 -2.13 -4.61 6.29
N ASP A 73 -2.33 -5.70 7.03
CA ASP A 73 -2.45 -5.67 8.48
C ASP A 73 -1.05 -5.66 9.09
N THR A 74 -0.76 -4.61 9.86
CA THR A 74 0.54 -4.38 10.50
C THR A 74 0.50 -4.81 11.96
N PRO A 75 1.62 -5.28 12.52
CA PRO A 75 1.65 -5.61 13.94
C PRO A 75 1.36 -4.38 14.81
N GLY A 76 0.66 -4.60 15.92
CA GLY A 76 0.42 -3.55 16.91
C GLY A 76 1.73 -3.06 17.50
N LEU A 77 1.92 -1.73 17.56
CA LEU A 77 3.13 -1.11 18.10
C LEU A 77 2.90 -0.73 19.57
N VAL A 78 3.70 -1.33 20.44
CA VAL A 78 3.68 -1.06 21.89
C VAL A 78 5.00 -0.47 22.35
N ASP A 79 4.92 0.38 23.38
CA ASP A 79 6.09 0.81 24.13
C ASP A 79 6.42 -0.27 25.18
N GLY A 80 7.68 -0.67 25.29
CA GLY A 80 8.10 -1.68 26.27
C GLY A 80 9.19 -2.62 25.76
N GLU A 81 9.27 -3.81 26.36
CA GLU A 81 10.31 -4.82 26.10
C GLU A 81 10.05 -5.66 24.83
N LEU A 82 8.93 -5.44 24.14
CA LEU A 82 8.59 -6.20 22.94
C LEU A 82 9.64 -5.98 21.83
N HIS A 83 10.37 -7.04 21.53
CA HIS A 83 11.37 -7.08 20.48
C HIS A 83 10.76 -7.67 19.20
N TYR A 84 10.82 -6.91 18.10
CA TYR A 84 10.46 -7.42 16.78
C TYR A 84 11.69 -8.11 16.17
N PRO A 85 11.55 -9.26 15.50
CA PRO A 85 12.69 -10.00 14.95
C PRO A 85 13.40 -9.31 13.76
N PHE A 86 13.02 -8.08 13.44
CA PHE A 86 13.45 -7.33 12.27
C PHE A 86 13.25 -5.82 12.51
N GLU A 87 13.80 -4.99 11.62
CA GLU A 87 13.61 -3.53 11.64
C GLU A 87 12.16 -3.13 11.27
N ILE A 88 11.26 -3.22 12.26
CA ILE A 88 9.82 -2.98 12.07
C ILE A 88 9.50 -1.60 11.47
N GLU A 89 10.23 -0.56 11.89
CA GLU A 89 10.00 0.80 11.40
C GLU A 89 10.30 0.91 9.90
N LYS A 90 11.46 0.36 9.49
CA LYS A 90 11.87 0.32 8.08
C LYS A 90 10.88 -0.48 7.24
N ALA A 91 10.38 -1.60 7.77
CA ALA A 91 9.38 -2.42 7.09
C ALA A 91 8.03 -1.68 6.93
N ILE A 92 7.54 -0.98 7.96
CA ILE A 92 6.29 -0.22 7.84
C ILE A 92 6.44 0.97 6.89
N ILE A 93 7.57 1.71 6.94
CA ILE A 93 7.83 2.79 5.98
C ILE A 93 7.83 2.26 4.54
N HIS A 94 8.44 1.09 4.35
CA HIS A 94 8.46 0.42 3.07
C HIS A 94 7.06 0.07 2.55
N LEU A 95 6.22 -0.51 3.41
CA LEU A 95 4.83 -0.80 3.10
C LEU A 95 4.05 0.50 2.81
N GLY A 96 4.24 1.55 3.59
CA GLY A 96 3.63 2.86 3.34
C GLY A 96 3.99 3.44 1.97
N ASN A 97 5.19 3.18 1.47
CA ASN A 97 5.61 3.62 0.13
C ASN A 97 4.75 3.04 -0.99
N ILE A 98 4.43 1.75 -0.88
CA ILE A 98 3.67 1.00 -1.89
C ILE A 98 2.15 1.10 -1.70
N SER A 99 1.69 1.60 -0.55
CA SER A 99 0.26 1.76 -0.25
C SER A 99 -0.34 3.03 -0.87
N ASP A 100 -1.55 2.90 -1.41
CA ASP A 100 -2.36 4.03 -1.89
C ASP A 100 -3.02 4.81 -0.74
N LEU A 101 -3.38 4.11 0.35
CA LEU A 101 -3.95 4.67 1.57
C LEU A 101 -3.27 4.05 2.80
N ILE A 102 -3.10 4.85 3.84
CA ILE A 102 -2.52 4.44 5.12
C ILE A 102 -3.52 4.81 6.23
N PHE A 103 -4.03 3.81 6.93
CA PHE A 103 -5.00 4.01 8.01
C PHE A 103 -4.31 3.93 9.37
N VAL A 104 -4.56 4.93 10.21
CA VAL A 104 -4.06 5.00 11.59
C VAL A 104 -5.26 4.95 12.52
N PHE A 105 -5.32 3.89 13.33
CA PHE A 105 -6.42 3.61 14.24
C PHE A 105 -6.04 3.96 15.68
N PHE A 106 -6.86 4.78 16.33
CA PHE A 106 -6.78 5.09 17.75
C PHE A 106 -7.98 4.46 18.47
N ASP A 107 -7.73 3.76 19.57
CA ASP A 107 -8.76 3.14 20.40
C ASP A 107 -9.06 4.05 21.61
N PRO A 108 -10.34 4.40 21.89
CA PRO A 108 -10.74 5.26 23.02
C PRO A 108 -10.41 4.69 24.40
N ILE A 109 -10.29 3.36 24.52
CA ILE A 109 -10.07 2.67 25.80
C ILE A 109 -8.60 2.24 25.95
N GLY A 110 -7.83 2.20 24.84
CA GLY A 110 -6.47 1.68 24.80
C GLY A 110 -5.35 2.72 25.01
N GLN A 111 -4.09 2.24 25.02
CA GLN A 111 -2.88 3.06 24.96
C GLN A 111 -2.65 3.63 23.55
N ALA A 112 -3.63 4.36 23.00
CA ALA A 112 -3.62 4.83 21.62
C ALA A 112 -2.46 5.78 21.27
N LEU A 113 -1.78 6.31 22.28
CA LEU A 113 -0.81 7.40 22.17
C LEU A 113 0.62 6.99 22.54
N CYS A 114 0.97 5.71 22.36
CA CYS A 114 2.31 5.23 22.66
C CYS A 114 3.38 5.93 21.78
N LYS A 115 4.55 6.20 22.35
CA LYS A 115 5.63 6.99 21.74
C LYS A 115 6.13 6.35 20.45
N ARG A 116 6.26 5.02 20.41
CA ARG A 116 6.70 4.27 19.23
C ARG A 116 5.74 4.45 18.06
N THR A 117 4.43 4.30 18.27
CA THR A 117 3.40 4.54 17.25
C THR A 117 3.46 5.97 16.76
N LEU A 118 3.44 6.94 17.66
CA LEU A 118 3.42 8.35 17.29
C LEU A 118 4.68 8.80 16.53
N ASN A 119 5.86 8.24 16.86
CA ASN A 119 7.10 8.51 16.12
C ASN A 119 7.01 7.99 14.67
N LEU A 120 6.49 6.78 14.47
CA LEU A 120 6.32 6.22 13.14
C LEU A 120 5.24 6.97 12.35
N VAL A 121 4.12 7.30 12.98
CA VAL A 121 3.05 8.10 12.38
C VAL A 121 3.58 9.45 11.92
N GLU A 122 4.42 10.14 12.72
CA GLU A 122 5.05 11.39 12.31
C GLU A 122 5.97 11.21 11.08
N LYS A 123 6.76 10.12 11.04
CA LYS A 123 7.60 9.80 9.88
C LYS A 123 6.77 9.51 8.62
N LEU A 124 5.73 8.69 8.75
CA LEU A 124 4.80 8.39 7.65
C LEU A 124 4.09 9.66 7.18
N ASN A 125 3.68 10.55 8.08
CA ASN A 125 3.01 11.78 7.71
C ASN A 125 3.93 12.71 6.92
N ASN A 126 5.20 12.80 7.29
CA ASN A 126 6.17 13.59 6.53
C ASN A 126 6.39 13.07 5.10
N LEU A 127 6.25 11.76 4.89
CA LEU A 127 6.45 11.12 3.59
C LEU A 127 5.17 11.02 2.75
N TYR A 128 4.02 10.77 3.39
CA TYR A 128 2.80 10.26 2.75
C TYR A 128 1.51 10.93 3.26
N ASN A 129 1.59 12.16 3.80
CA ASN A 129 0.45 12.91 4.37
C ASN A 129 -0.88 12.72 3.62
N GLU A 130 -0.90 12.94 2.30
CA GLU A 130 -2.13 12.91 1.49
C GLU A 130 -2.82 11.54 1.48
N ARG A 131 -2.08 10.46 1.77
CA ARG A 131 -2.57 9.07 1.82
C ARG A 131 -2.99 8.66 3.23
N MET A 132 -2.65 9.44 4.26
CA MET A 132 -2.95 9.10 5.64
C MET A 132 -4.40 9.46 5.99
N ARG A 133 -5.05 8.58 6.74
CA ARG A 133 -6.37 8.82 7.36
C ARG A 133 -6.33 8.37 8.82
N PHE A 134 -6.87 9.21 9.69
CA PHE A 134 -6.89 8.98 11.13
C PHE A 134 -8.30 8.64 11.59
N PHE A 135 -8.39 7.65 12.47
CA PHE A 135 -9.66 7.09 12.91
C PHE A 135 -9.69 6.92 14.41
N LEU A 136 -10.81 7.32 15.03
CA LEU A 136 -11.19 6.80 16.33
C LEU A 136 -12.01 5.52 16.09
N THR A 137 -11.40 4.36 16.35
CA THR A 137 -12.09 3.06 16.27
C THR A 137 -12.89 2.80 17.54
N LYS A 138 -13.82 1.84 17.50
CA LYS A 138 -14.70 1.53 18.64
C LYS A 138 -15.37 2.78 19.23
N ALA A 139 -15.74 3.72 18.35
CA ALA A 139 -16.32 4.99 18.78
C ALA A 139 -17.65 4.79 19.56
N ASP A 140 -18.31 3.65 19.36
CA ASP A 140 -19.47 3.19 20.12
C ASP A 140 -19.16 2.83 21.60
N GLU A 141 -17.89 2.59 21.93
CA GLU A 141 -17.42 2.31 23.30
C GLU A 141 -16.92 3.58 24.03
N ALA A 142 -16.83 4.71 23.32
CA ALA A 142 -16.19 5.96 23.79
C ALA A 142 -17.15 6.90 24.56
N GLY A 143 -18.17 6.37 25.22
CA GLY A 143 -19.14 7.17 25.99
C GLY A 143 -20.11 7.96 25.11
N ASP A 144 -20.64 9.07 25.63
CA ASP A 144 -21.55 9.97 24.92
C ASP A 144 -20.82 10.94 23.98
N GLU A 145 -21.54 11.79 23.23
CA GLU A 145 -20.93 12.71 22.25
C GLU A 145 -19.89 13.66 22.89
N PRO A 146 -20.18 14.33 24.02
CA PRO A 146 -19.18 15.12 24.73
C PRO A 146 -17.92 14.34 25.11
N ASP A 147 -18.05 13.11 25.61
CA ASP A 147 -16.90 12.31 26.02
C ASP A 147 -16.06 11.87 24.82
N ARG A 148 -16.70 11.47 23.71
CA ARG A 148 -16.02 11.21 22.44
C ARG A 148 -15.24 12.41 21.94
N GLN A 149 -15.86 13.58 21.92
CA GLN A 149 -15.21 14.81 21.47
C GLN A 149 -14.01 15.17 22.34
N LYS A 150 -14.07 14.93 23.67
CA LYS A 150 -12.91 15.10 24.56
C LYS A 150 -11.77 14.14 24.20
N ILE A 151 -12.07 12.86 23.97
CA ILE A 151 -11.07 11.86 23.60
C ILE A 151 -10.42 12.22 22.26
N MET A 152 -11.22 12.55 21.23
CA MET A 152 -10.72 13.00 19.94
C MET A 152 -9.84 14.24 20.07
N MET A 153 -10.29 15.23 20.85
CA MET A 153 -9.52 16.45 21.11
C MET A 153 -8.19 16.14 21.79
N GLN A 154 -8.16 15.24 22.77
CA GLN A 154 -6.91 14.82 23.43
C GLN A 154 -5.94 14.15 22.44
N ILE A 155 -6.42 13.24 21.60
CA ILE A 155 -5.58 12.58 20.59
C ILE A 155 -5.05 13.61 19.60
N VAL A 156 -5.90 14.50 19.07
CA VAL A 156 -5.50 15.55 18.13
C VAL A 156 -4.49 16.49 18.77
N GLN A 157 -4.67 16.88 20.02
CA GLN A 157 -3.71 17.73 20.74
C GLN A 157 -2.35 17.03 20.90
N GLU A 158 -2.32 15.75 21.24
CA GLU A 158 -1.07 14.97 21.32
C GLU A 158 -0.38 14.84 19.96
N LEU A 159 -1.14 14.65 18.88
CA LEU A 159 -0.59 14.65 17.53
C LEU A 159 0.00 16.03 17.18
N CYS A 160 -0.74 17.11 17.44
CA CYS A 160 -0.29 18.49 17.17
C CYS A 160 0.92 18.95 17.99
N LYS A 161 1.27 18.26 19.09
CA LYS A 161 2.54 18.52 19.81
C LYS A 161 3.77 18.17 18.96
N ARG A 162 3.62 17.33 17.94
CA ARG A 162 4.71 16.90 17.06
C ARG A 162 4.81 17.79 15.84
N LYS A 163 6.03 18.29 15.56
CA LYS A 163 6.24 19.27 14.48
C LYS A 163 5.81 18.74 13.10
N GLY A 164 6.02 17.44 12.83
CA GLY A 164 5.60 16.83 11.56
C GLY A 164 4.08 16.67 11.42
N LEU A 165 3.36 16.71 12.53
CA LEU A 165 1.90 16.56 12.62
C LEU A 165 1.20 17.86 13.04
N ASN A 166 1.91 18.94 13.33
CA ASN A 166 1.30 20.23 13.66
C ASN A 166 0.93 21.00 12.38
N ARG A 167 -0.02 20.46 11.61
CA ARG A 167 -0.56 21.10 10.41
C ARG A 167 -2.05 21.34 10.62
N SER A 168 -2.56 22.46 10.09
CA SER A 168 -3.98 22.80 10.16
C SER A 168 -4.83 21.72 9.47
N GLY A 169 -5.90 21.25 10.13
CA GLY A 169 -6.92 20.40 9.52
C GLY A 169 -6.80 18.90 9.76
N PHE A 170 -6.42 18.46 10.97
CA PHE A 170 -6.60 17.05 11.35
C PHE A 170 -8.08 16.70 11.35
N ASP A 171 -8.48 15.91 10.36
CA ASP A 171 -9.77 15.28 10.30
C ASP A 171 -9.65 13.86 10.84
N MET A 172 -10.40 13.57 11.90
CA MET A 172 -10.41 12.27 12.57
C MET A 172 -11.83 11.72 12.50
N MET A 173 -12.01 10.65 11.74
CA MET A 173 -13.31 10.02 11.57
C MET A 173 -13.60 9.03 12.71
N ALA A 174 -14.82 9.04 13.23
CA ALA A 174 -15.31 8.08 14.21
C ALA A 174 -15.91 6.87 13.50
N ILE A 175 -15.34 5.68 13.74
CA ILE A 175 -15.81 4.44 13.12
C ILE A 175 -16.00 3.33 14.15
N TYR A 176 -16.96 2.45 13.87
CA TYR A 176 -17.15 1.21 14.59
C TYR A 176 -17.70 0.13 13.66
N LEU A 177 -17.57 -1.13 14.04
CA LEU A 177 -18.09 -2.25 13.25
C LEU A 177 -19.53 -2.55 13.68
N PRO A 178 -20.54 -2.31 12.82
CA PRO A 178 -21.92 -2.59 13.18
C PRO A 178 -22.16 -4.11 13.36
N ASN A 179 -22.98 -4.48 14.35
CA ASN A 179 -23.51 -5.85 14.57
C ASN A 179 -22.53 -6.96 15.01
N ILE A 180 -21.36 -6.67 15.58
CA ILE A 180 -20.48 -7.75 16.09
C ILE A 180 -20.99 -8.40 17.39
N THR A 181 -21.75 -7.68 18.21
CA THR A 181 -22.03 -8.08 19.61
C THR A 181 -23.45 -8.59 19.89
N GLY A 182 -24.36 -8.64 18.91
CA GLY A 182 -25.75 -9.07 19.14
C GLY A 182 -26.53 -8.23 20.17
N LEU A 183 -25.95 -7.12 20.62
CA LEU A 183 -26.57 -6.18 21.54
C LEU A 183 -27.55 -5.30 20.76
N LYS A 184 -28.77 -5.16 21.28
CA LYS A 184 -29.70 -4.14 20.78
C LYS A 184 -28.97 -2.80 20.75
N GLN A 185 -29.11 -2.08 19.62
CA GLN A 185 -28.58 -0.73 19.39
C GLN A 185 -28.71 0.08 20.68
N ARG A 186 -27.60 0.24 21.41
CA ARG A 186 -27.61 1.05 22.63
C ARG A 186 -28.01 2.45 22.19
N GLU A 187 -29.11 2.93 22.74
CA GLU A 187 -29.65 4.26 22.55
C GLU A 187 -28.62 5.30 23.01
N GLN A 188 -27.71 5.64 22.09
CA GLN A 188 -26.82 6.80 21.97
C GLN A 188 -25.72 6.46 20.94
N MET A 189 -26.09 5.91 19.78
CA MET A 189 -25.10 5.58 18.76
C MET A 189 -24.56 6.86 18.12
N CYS A 190 -23.25 7.03 18.14
CA CYS A 190 -22.58 8.06 17.37
C CYS A 190 -22.78 7.79 15.87
N SER A 191 -22.65 8.84 15.06
CA SER A 191 -22.60 8.68 13.60
C SER A 191 -21.42 7.77 13.26
N ASN A 192 -21.67 6.71 12.50
CA ASN A 192 -20.61 5.82 12.03
C ASN A 192 -20.15 6.28 10.65
N GLN A 193 -18.89 6.67 10.53
CA GLN A 193 -18.35 7.18 9.26
C GLN A 193 -17.74 6.07 8.39
N ILE A 194 -18.03 4.80 8.68
CA ILE A 194 -17.48 3.66 7.91
C ILE A 194 -17.84 3.72 6.42
N ASP A 195 -19.00 4.27 6.07
CA ASP A 195 -19.42 4.45 4.68
C ASP A 195 -18.57 5.51 3.96
N ASP A 196 -18.17 6.58 4.66
CA ASP A 196 -17.25 7.59 4.14
C ASP A 196 -15.87 6.98 3.87
N VAL A 197 -15.41 6.09 4.74
CA VAL A 197 -14.17 5.31 4.52
C VAL A 197 -14.28 4.44 3.26
N CYS A 198 -15.42 3.79 3.05
CA CYS A 198 -15.65 3.00 1.85
C CYS A 198 -15.64 3.86 0.58
N GLN A 199 -16.17 5.09 0.64
CA GLN A 199 -16.10 6.04 -0.47
C GLN A 199 -14.65 6.48 -0.75
N GLU A 200 -13.85 6.75 0.27
CA GLU A 200 -12.42 7.09 0.11
C GLU A 200 -11.62 5.95 -0.54
N ILE A 201 -11.86 4.71 -0.13
CA ILE A 201 -11.25 3.52 -0.77
C ILE A 201 -11.64 3.45 -2.24
N ASN A 202 -12.92 3.65 -2.57
CA ASN A 202 -13.38 3.65 -3.95
C ASN A 202 -12.73 4.75 -4.80
N LYS A 203 -12.57 5.95 -4.25
CA LYS A 203 -11.84 7.04 -4.92
C LYS A 203 -10.39 6.66 -5.17
N ALA A 204 -9.72 6.06 -4.18
CA ALA A 204 -8.33 5.61 -4.33
C ALA A 204 -8.18 4.56 -5.43
N ILE A 205 -9.11 3.60 -5.54
CA ILE A 205 -9.12 2.61 -6.62
C ILE A 205 -9.24 3.29 -7.99
N VAL A 206 -10.18 4.22 -8.16
CA VAL A 206 -10.38 4.93 -9.44
C VAL A 206 -9.12 5.71 -9.81
N LEU A 207 -8.54 6.45 -8.86
CA LEU A 207 -7.30 7.20 -9.08
C LEU A 207 -6.12 6.29 -9.43
N HIS A 208 -5.99 5.15 -8.75
CA HIS A 208 -4.93 4.19 -9.04
C HIS A 208 -5.08 3.59 -10.45
N LEU A 209 -6.30 3.18 -10.84
CA LEU A 209 -6.58 2.68 -12.19
C LEU A 209 -6.22 3.71 -13.26
N GLN A 210 -6.60 4.98 -13.06
CA GLN A 210 -6.24 6.07 -13.98
C GLN A 210 -4.71 6.24 -14.08
N LYS A 211 -4.00 6.24 -12.95
CA LYS A 211 -2.52 6.33 -12.95
C LYS A 211 -1.88 5.16 -13.70
N THR A 212 -2.40 3.96 -13.52
CA THR A 212 -1.91 2.75 -14.19
C THR A 212 -2.15 2.82 -15.70
N PHE A 213 -3.35 3.17 -16.15
CA PHE A 213 -3.63 3.34 -17.58
C PHE A 213 -2.76 4.42 -18.22
N ASN A 214 -2.62 5.58 -17.57
CA ASN A 214 -1.76 6.66 -18.08
C ASN A 214 -0.28 6.28 -18.14
N THR A 215 0.17 5.37 -17.26
CA THR A 215 1.55 4.86 -17.29
C THR A 215 1.71 3.85 -18.41
N MET A 216 0.76 2.93 -18.57
CA MET A 216 0.74 1.97 -19.66
C MET A 216 0.72 2.64 -21.04
N GLU A 217 -0.06 3.71 -21.22
CA GLU A 217 -0.09 4.48 -22.47
C GLU A 217 1.27 5.12 -22.77
N ARG A 218 1.93 5.70 -21.76
CA ARG A 218 3.28 6.24 -21.89
C ARG A 218 4.30 5.16 -22.26
N ASP A 219 4.22 3.99 -21.63
CA ASP A 219 5.12 2.87 -21.89
C ASP A 219 4.95 2.34 -23.32
N ILE A 220 3.70 2.26 -23.82
CA ILE A 220 3.40 1.87 -25.21
C ILE A 220 4.02 2.87 -26.19
N ASN A 221 3.80 4.18 -25.97
CA ASN A 221 4.37 5.22 -26.85
C ASN A 221 5.91 5.17 -26.87
N GLN A 222 6.55 4.92 -25.73
CA GLN A 222 8.00 4.74 -25.66
C GLN A 222 8.49 3.51 -26.41
N LEU A 223 7.75 2.40 -26.35
CA LEU A 223 8.08 1.20 -27.12
C LEU A 223 7.96 1.43 -28.63
N ASP A 224 6.93 2.15 -29.07
CA ASP A 224 6.75 2.51 -30.48
C ASP A 224 7.91 3.39 -30.97
N GLU A 225 8.30 4.42 -30.20
CA GLU A 225 9.46 5.25 -30.53
C GLU A 225 10.77 4.44 -30.59
N LEU A 226 10.98 3.52 -29.65
CA LEU A 226 12.15 2.64 -29.64
C LEU A 226 12.16 1.69 -30.85
N ALA A 227 11.00 1.16 -31.23
CA ALA A 227 10.86 0.30 -32.40
C ALA A 227 11.16 1.06 -33.70
N ASP A 228 10.58 2.25 -33.87
CA ASP A 228 10.81 3.12 -35.03
C ASP A 228 12.26 3.54 -35.15
N ASN A 229 12.89 3.92 -34.03
CA ASN A 229 14.30 4.27 -34.01
C ASN A 229 15.17 3.08 -34.41
N LYS A 230 14.88 1.88 -33.89
CA LYS A 230 15.63 0.66 -34.22
C LYS A 230 15.47 0.26 -35.69
N LEU A 231 14.28 0.42 -36.27
CA LEU A 231 14.02 0.21 -37.70
C LEU A 231 14.77 1.21 -38.57
N LYS A 232 14.79 2.50 -38.19
CA LYS A 232 15.57 3.53 -38.90
C LYS A 232 17.05 3.22 -38.87
N THR A 233 17.61 2.90 -37.69
CA THR A 233 19.02 2.51 -37.55
C THR A 233 19.36 1.30 -38.40
N PHE A 234 18.51 0.26 -38.37
CA PHE A 234 18.71 -0.93 -39.19
C PHE A 234 18.71 -0.62 -40.71
N ASN A 235 17.78 0.21 -41.17
CA ASN A 235 17.73 0.62 -42.57
C ASN A 235 18.94 1.47 -42.98
N THR A 236 19.41 2.38 -42.12
CA THR A 236 20.64 3.15 -42.39
C THR A 236 21.87 2.25 -42.43
N ASP A 237 21.96 1.27 -41.53
CA ASP A 237 23.06 0.32 -41.50
C ASP A 237 23.08 -0.56 -42.75
N LEU A 238 21.92 -1.09 -43.18
CA LEU A 238 21.78 -1.84 -44.43
C LEU A 238 22.22 -1.02 -45.64
N ASN A 239 21.75 0.23 -45.75
CA ASN A 239 22.12 1.12 -46.85
C ASN A 239 23.63 1.40 -46.85
N SER A 240 24.21 1.65 -45.67
CA SER A 240 25.65 1.89 -45.54
C SER A 240 26.49 0.66 -45.96
N ASN A 241 26.02 -0.54 -45.60
CA ASN A 241 26.68 -1.79 -45.94
C ASN A 241 26.56 -2.12 -47.43
N LEU A 242 25.39 -1.87 -48.04
CA LEU A 242 25.20 -1.97 -49.49
C LEU A 242 26.14 -1.04 -50.26
N ILE A 243 26.26 0.21 -49.85
CA ILE A 243 27.17 1.19 -50.47
C ILE A 243 28.63 0.71 -50.35
N LYS A 244 29.05 0.25 -49.17
CA LYS A 244 30.40 -0.31 -48.97
C LYS A 244 30.65 -1.51 -49.88
N PHE A 245 29.67 -2.40 -50.03
CA PHE A 245 29.78 -3.60 -50.86
C PHE A 245 29.89 -3.24 -52.35
N LEU A 246 29.06 -2.32 -52.84
CA LEU A 246 29.12 -1.81 -54.21
C LEU A 246 30.46 -1.12 -54.51
N ASN A 247 30.97 -0.32 -53.58
CA ASN A 247 32.28 0.33 -53.72
C ASN A 247 33.40 -0.71 -53.81
N LEU A 248 33.36 -1.77 -52.99
CA LEU A 248 34.34 -2.87 -53.03
C LEU A 248 34.34 -3.58 -54.40
N PHE A 249 33.14 -3.87 -54.94
CA PHE A 249 32.98 -4.47 -56.25
C PHE A 249 33.49 -3.56 -57.38
N ALA A 250 33.17 -2.26 -57.34
CA ALA A 250 33.64 -1.29 -58.33
C ALA A 250 35.17 -1.19 -58.35
N THR A 251 35.81 -1.18 -57.17
CA THR A 251 37.28 -1.20 -57.08
C THR A 251 37.87 -2.51 -57.59
N SER A 252 37.20 -3.64 -57.41
CA SER A 252 37.67 -4.96 -57.86
C SER A 252 37.57 -5.13 -59.37
N SER A 253 36.49 -4.65 -59.99
CA SER A 253 36.28 -4.69 -61.45
C SER A 253 37.16 -3.68 -62.20
N GLY A 254 37.54 -2.57 -61.57
CA GLY A 254 38.47 -1.59 -62.13
C GLY A 254 39.91 -2.13 -62.35
N TYR A 255 40.30 -3.17 -61.62
CA TYR A 255 41.57 -3.87 -61.85
C TYR A 255 41.52 -4.88 -63.01
N PHE A 256 40.33 -5.31 -63.46
CA PHE A 256 40.17 -6.33 -64.51
C PHE A 256 40.06 -5.77 -65.94
N LEU A 257 39.87 -4.46 -66.09
CA LEU A 257 39.76 -3.78 -67.40
C LEU A 257 41.07 -3.10 -67.85
N LYS A 258 42.19 -3.39 -67.20
CA LYS A 258 43.51 -2.80 -67.50
C LYS A 258 44.60 -3.82 -67.90
N SER A 259 44.24 -5.06 -68.20
CA SER A 259 45.16 -6.09 -68.72
C SER A 259 45.01 -6.26 -70.22
#